data_AF-A0A2A5XGD1-F1
#
_entry.id   AF-A0A2A5XGD1-F1
#
_cell.length_a   1.000
_cell.length_b   1.000
_cell.length_c   1.000
_cell.angle_alpha   90.00
_cell.angle_beta   90.00
_cell.angle_gamma   90.00
#
_symmetry.space_group_name_H-M   'P 1'
#
loop_
_entity.id
_entity.type
_entity.pdbx_description
1 polymer ?
#
loop_
_entity_poly.entity_id
_entity_poly.type
_entity_poly.pdbx_seq_one_letter_code
_entity_poly.pdbx_strand_id
1 'polypeptide(L)' 'MNGLKKWNKRLEKFWLITAIISTLAAIIFSIIDQFKGDLVYYLLALISWGIFLVRRGLSKKLNN' A
#
# COMPACT_ATOMS: atom_id res chain seq x y z
N MET A 1 -17.67 5.20 18.22
CA MET A 1 -17.47 4.74 16.83
C MET A 1 -16.96 5.80 15.85
N ASN A 2 -17.27 7.10 16.00
CA ASN A 2 -16.86 8.15 15.03
C ASN A 2 -15.34 8.38 14.93
N GLY A 3 -14.59 8.23 16.03
CA GLY A 3 -13.13 8.34 16.03
C GLY A 3 -12.45 7.26 15.19
N LEU A 4 -12.88 6.00 15.33
CA LEU A 4 -12.35 4.86 14.57
C LEU A 4 -12.56 5.03 13.06
N LYS A 5 -13.75 5.48 12.62
CA LYS A 5 -14.00 5.81 11.20
C LYS A 5 -13.01 6.88 10.67
N LYS A 6 -12.77 7.94 11.46
CA LYS A 6 -11.91 9.06 11.07
C LYS A 6 -10.44 8.62 10.94
N TRP A 7 -9.95 7.84 11.89
CA TRP A 7 -8.60 7.28 11.86
C TRP A 7 -8.42 6.25 10.75
N ASN A 8 -9.42 5.38 10.51
CA ASN A 8 -9.34 4.40 9.41
C ASN A 8 -9.26 5.08 8.04
N LYS A 9 -10.05 6.12 7.77
CA LYS A 9 -9.96 6.89 6.52
C LYS A 9 -8.60 7.55 6.30
N ARG A 10 -7.98 8.09 7.37
CA ARG A 10 -6.63 8.69 7.29
C ARG A 10 -5.57 7.63 6.98
N LEU A 11 -5.65 6.48 7.66
CA LEU A 11 -4.73 5.37 7.45
C LEU A 11 -4.90 4.73 6.08
N GLU A 12 -6.12 4.62 5.56
CA GLU A 12 -6.39 4.16 4.19
C GLU A 12 -5.67 5.06 3.16
N LYS A 13 -5.80 6.38 3.30
CA LYS A 13 -5.12 7.33 2.41
C LYS A 13 -3.60 7.29 2.55
N PHE A 14 -3.08 7.13 3.77
CA PHE A 14 -1.65 6.99 4.03
C PHE A 14 -1.08 5.74 3.35
N TRP A 15 -1.72 4.59 3.54
CA TRP A 15 -1.26 3.33 2.96
C TRP A 15 -1.36 3.29 1.44
N LEU A 16 -2.36 3.97 0.83
CA LEU A 16 -2.41 4.16 -0.62
C LEU A 16 -1.17 4.90 -1.13
N ILE A 17 -0.80 6.00 -0.48
CA ILE A 17 0.37 6.81 -0.87
C ILE A 17 1.64 5.97 -0.73
N THR A 18 1.80 5.24 0.38
CA THR A 18 2.93 4.32 0.58
C THR A 18 3.00 3.24 -0.50
N ALA A 19 1.88 2.61 -0.85
CA ALA A 19 1.84 1.59 -1.90
C ALA A 19 2.26 2.15 -3.27
N ILE A 20 1.82 3.37 -3.62
CA ILE A 20 2.22 4.05 -4.86
C ILE A 20 3.73 4.33 -4.84
N ILE A 21 4.27 4.89 -3.76
CA ILE A 21 5.70 5.20 -3.63
C ILE A 21 6.55 3.92 -3.69
N SER A 22 6.15 2.86 -2.99
CA SER A 22 6.86 1.57 -3.03
C SER A 22 6.83 0.94 -4.42
N THR A 23 5.72 1.07 -5.15
CA THR A 23 5.63 0.59 -6.54
C THR A 23 6.56 1.39 -7.45
N LEU A 24 6.58 2.72 -7.29
CA LEU A 24 7.45 3.60 -8.06
C LEU A 24 8.94 3.31 -7.79
N ALA A 25 9.29 3.13 -6.52
CA ALA A 25 10.64 2.77 -6.11
C ALA A 25 11.05 1.41 -6.69
N ALA A 26 10.19 0.38 -6.61
CA ALA A 26 10.46 -0.93 -7.18
C ALA A 26 10.72 -0.87 -8.69
N ILE A 27 9.94 -0.07 -9.43
CA ILE A 27 10.14 0.15 -10.87
C ILE A 27 11.50 0.84 -11.14
N ILE A 28 11.84 1.88 -10.37
CA ILE A 28 13.12 2.59 -10.54
C ILE A 28 14.30 1.66 -10.28
N PHE A 29 14.26 0.88 -9.20
CA PHE A 29 15.32 -0.09 -8.89
C PHE A 29 15.42 -1.19 -9.93
N SER A 30 14.29 -1.71 -10.42
CA SER A 30 14.25 -2.74 -11.46
C SER A 30 14.86 -2.25 -12.78
N ILE A 31 14.65 -0.98 -13.15
CA ILE A 31 15.28 -0.36 -14.33
C ILE A 31 16.80 -0.22 -14.13
N ILE A 32 17.25 0.21 -12.95
CA ILE A 32 18.68 0.40 -12.64
C ILE A 32 19.42 -0.94 -12.62
N ASP A 33 18.81 -1.98 -12.03
CA ASP A 33 19.44 -3.28 -11.79
C ASP A 33 19.22 -4.29 -12.96
N GLN A 34 18.67 -3.83 -14.09
CA GLN A 34 18.37 -4.65 -15.28
C GLN A 34 17.59 -5.93 -14.95
N PHE A 35 16.59 -5.83 -14.07
CA PHE A 35 15.77 -6.95 -13.61
C PHE A 35 16.50 -8.06 -12.83
N LYS A 36 17.70 -7.79 -12.28
CA LYS A 36 18.50 -8.77 -11.54
C LYS A 36 18.32 -8.63 -10.03
N GLY A 37 17.24 -9.20 -9.50
CA GLY A 37 17.04 -9.34 -8.03
C GLY A 37 15.92 -8.49 -7.45
N ASP A 38 15.09 -7.87 -8.30
CA ASP A 38 14.05 -6.94 -7.88
C ASP A 38 12.82 -7.58 -7.22
N LEU A 39 12.81 -8.91 -7.09
CA LEU A 39 11.73 -9.68 -6.48
C LEU A 39 11.40 -9.18 -5.06
N VAL A 40 12.42 -8.77 -4.30
CA VAL A 40 12.25 -8.21 -2.95
C VAL A 40 11.53 -6.85 -2.97
N TYR A 41 11.85 -5.97 -3.92
CA TYR A 41 11.23 -4.66 -4.02
C TYR A 41 9.76 -4.76 -4.48
N TYR A 42 9.48 -5.65 -5.43
CA TYR A 42 8.11 -5.94 -5.87
C TYR A 42 7.29 -6.61 -4.77
N LEU A 43 7.89 -7.49 -3.96
CA LEU A 43 7.23 -8.09 -2.80
C LEU A 43 6.84 -7.02 -1.76
N LEU A 44 7.74 -6.06 -1.49
CA LEU A 44 7.46 -4.94 -0.60
C LEU A 44 6.31 -4.05 -1.11
N ALA A 45 6.27 -3.81 -2.43
CA ALA A 45 5.16 -3.11 -3.07
C ALA A 45 3.84 -3.89 -2.93
N LEU A 46 3.85 -5.20 -3.20
CA LEU A 46 2.70 -6.09 -3.07
C LEU A 46 2.14 -6.14 -1.63
N ILE A 47 3.00 -6.25 -0.62
CA ILE A 47 2.59 -6.23 0.79
C ILE A 47 1.95 -4.88 1.14
N SER A 48 2.52 -3.77 0.67
CA SER A 48 1.97 -2.43 0.88
C SER A 48 0.57 -2.27 0.26
N TRP A 49 0.38 -2.81 -0.95
CA TRP A 49 -0.93 -2.90 -1.60
C TRP A 49 -1.91 -3.80 -0.84
N GLY A 50 -1.46 -4.94 -0.33
CA GLY A 50 -2.26 -5.84 0.49
C GLY A 50 -2.80 -5.16 1.75
N ILE A 51 -1.96 -4.40 2.46
CA ILE A 51 -2.36 -3.66 3.65
C ILE A 51 -3.37 -2.55 3.30
N PHE A 52 -3.18 -1.85 2.19
CA PHE A 52 -4.15 -0.87 1.70
C PHE A 52 -5.51 -1.53 1.40
N LEU A 53 -5.54 -2.67 0.70
CA LEU A 53 -6.77 -3.39 0.36
C LEU A 53 -7.52 -3.89 1.60
N VAL A 54 -6.79 -4.43 2.59
CA VAL A 54 -7.37 -4.85 3.88
C VAL A 54 -8.02 -3.66 4.58
N ARG A 55 -7.33 -2.51 4.64
CA ARG A 55 -7.88 -1.28 5.25
C ARG A 55 -9.10 -0.75 4.50
N ARG A 56 -9.10 -0.81 3.17
CA ARG A 56 -10.24 -0.44 2.33
C ARG A 56 -11.45 -1.35 2.58
N GLY A 57 -11.22 -2.66 2.73
CA GLY A 57 -12.25 -3.65 3.09
C GLY A 57 -12.86 -3.36 4.47
N LEU A 58 -12.01 -3.09 5.47
CA LEU A 58 -12.41 -2.63 6.80
C LEU A 58 -13.23 -1.34 6.75
N SER A 59 -12.82 -0.37 5.91
CA SER A 59 -13.52 0.90 5.71
C SER A 59 -14.95 0.71 5.22
N LYS A 60 -15.14 -0.19 4.23
CA LYS A 60 -16.49 -0.56 3.75
C LYS A 60 -17.32 -1.20 4.84
N LYS A 61 -16.73 -2.12 5.62
CA LYS A 61 -17.42 -2.84 6.70
C LYS A 61 -17.78 -1.93 7.88
N LEU A 62 -16.93 -0.97 8.22
CA LEU A 62 -17.19 0.00 9.28
C LEU A 62 -18.22 1.06 8.86
N ASN A 63 -18.35 1.33 7.55
CA ASN A 63 -19.26 2.34 7.05
C ASN A 63 -20.70 1.86 6.86
N ASN A 64 -20.90 0.54 6.80
CA ASN A 64 -22.19 -0.14 6.94
C ASN A 64 -22.56 -0.30 8.42
#